data_AF-A0A8C9MLV9-F1
#
_entry.id   AF-A0A8C9MLV9-F1
#
_cell.length_a   1.000
_cell.length_b   1.000
_cell.length_c   1.000
_cell.angle_alpha   90.00
_cell.angle_beta   90.00
_cell.angle_gamma   90.00
#
_symmetry.space_group_name_H-M   'P 1'
#
loop_
_entity.id
_entity.type
_entity.pdbx_description
1 polymer ?
#
loop_
_entity_poly.entity_id
_entity_poly.type
_entity_poly.pdbx_seq_one_letter_code
_entity_poly.pdbx_strand_id
1 'polypeptide(L)'
;WRCLHRNVPSLGRGMARPPGLCLLALLGLGLGAGGSSPCWDPRGQPRRCMPVFENAAFGRAVRASNTCGSPPEDYCLHMGAQHASALCHRCDATDPRRHHNASLLTDFHSQEESTWWQSQSMAFGIQHPNSVNITLHLGKAYEITYVRLKFHTSRPESFAIYKRSHAEGPWVPFQFYSASCQKTYGKQPRQYLRPGEDEQVAFCSDEFSDISPLSGGNVAFSTLEGRPSAYNFDGSPALQVPPGWEGAWCMEPWDQGHYCTQLG
;
A
#
# COMPACT_ATOMS: atom_id res chain seq x y z
N TRP A 1 -14.56 3.41 16.18
CA TRP A 1 -13.93 3.22 17.49
C TRP A 1 -13.61 4.58 18.08
N ARG A 2 -14.23 4.93 19.23
CA ARG A 2 -14.11 6.26 19.87
C ARG A 2 -12.70 6.46 20.44
N CYS A 3 -12.07 7.57 20.07
CA CYS A 3 -10.89 8.10 20.74
C CYS A 3 -11.22 8.46 22.20
N LEU A 4 -10.44 7.97 23.16
CA LEU A 4 -10.45 8.49 24.52
C LEU A 4 -9.54 9.72 24.58
N HIS A 5 -10.15 10.90 24.59
CA HIS A 5 -9.52 12.15 24.98
C HIS A 5 -9.09 12.08 26.45
N ARG A 6 -7.83 12.43 26.72
CA ARG A 6 -7.28 12.62 28.06
C ARG A 6 -7.65 14.04 28.52
N ASN A 7 -8.66 14.17 29.37
CA ASN A 7 -8.99 15.44 30.03
C ASN A 7 -8.23 15.56 31.34
N VAL A 8 -7.50 16.68 31.49
CA VAL A 8 -6.84 17.13 32.71
C VAL A 8 -7.87 17.92 33.53
N PRO A 9 -8.02 17.68 34.86
CA PRO A 9 -9.01 18.41 35.65
C PRO A 9 -8.45 19.75 36.15
N SER A 10 -9.20 20.82 35.93
CA SER A 10 -9.06 22.09 36.66
C SER A 10 -10.20 22.24 37.67
N LEU A 11 -9.85 22.65 38.89
CA LEU A 11 -10.76 22.93 40.00
C LEU A 11 -11.57 24.21 39.73
N GLY A 12 -12.89 24.16 39.98
CA GLY A 12 -13.76 25.34 40.00
C GLY A 12 -15.00 25.08 40.86
N ARG A 13 -15.23 25.96 41.85
CA ARG A 13 -16.24 25.89 42.93
C ARG A 13 -17.69 26.05 42.47
N GLY A 14 -18.56 25.19 42.98
CA GLY A 14 -19.70 25.53 43.87
C GLY A 14 -20.94 26.26 43.32
N MET A 15 -22.11 25.61 43.40
CA MET A 15 -23.37 26.19 43.92
C MET A 15 -24.43 25.09 44.14
N ALA A 16 -25.40 25.38 45.00
CA ALA A 16 -26.18 24.44 45.82
C ALA A 16 -27.68 24.34 45.46
N ARG A 17 -28.29 23.22 45.95
CA ARG A 17 -29.73 22.94 46.27
C ARG A 17 -30.71 22.64 45.10
N PRO A 18 -31.90 22.00 45.36
CA PRO A 18 -32.39 21.20 46.50
C PRO A 18 -32.99 19.80 46.07
N PRO A 19 -33.59 19.00 46.99
CA PRO A 19 -33.76 17.54 46.83
C PRO A 19 -35.20 17.09 46.50
N GLY A 20 -35.34 15.87 45.97
CA GLY A 20 -36.62 15.14 46.00
C GLY A 20 -36.72 13.96 45.03
N LEU A 21 -36.89 12.75 45.60
CA LEU A 21 -37.40 11.48 45.03
C LEU A 21 -36.49 10.77 44.00
N CYS A 22 -35.89 9.61 44.25
CA CYS A 22 -36.34 8.26 44.68
C CYS A 22 -36.16 7.26 43.52
N LEU A 23 -35.25 6.31 43.76
CA LEU A 23 -35.12 4.94 43.23
C LEU A 23 -35.38 4.67 41.73
N LEU A 24 -34.33 4.19 41.06
CA LEU A 24 -34.27 2.81 40.53
C LEU A 24 -32.82 2.51 40.12
N ALA A 25 -32.08 1.83 41.01
CA ALA A 25 -30.77 1.27 40.71
C ALA A 25 -30.95 0.03 39.83
N LEU A 26 -30.87 0.22 38.51
CA LEU A 26 -30.66 -0.89 37.58
C LEU A 26 -29.18 -1.26 37.60
N LEU A 27 -28.85 -2.30 38.38
CA LEU A 27 -27.62 -3.07 38.26
C LEU A 27 -27.60 -3.78 36.91
N GLY A 28 -27.33 -3.02 35.85
CA GLY A 28 -26.82 -3.56 34.60
C GLY A 28 -25.33 -3.79 34.77
N LEU A 29 -24.93 -4.96 35.29
CA LEU A 29 -23.60 -5.51 35.04
C LEU A 29 -23.50 -5.73 33.53
N GLY A 30 -23.17 -4.66 32.80
CA GLY A 30 -22.60 -4.80 31.47
C GLY A 30 -21.36 -5.64 31.64
N LEU A 31 -21.40 -6.88 31.13
CA LEU A 31 -20.20 -7.62 30.81
C LEU A 31 -19.42 -6.77 29.82
N GLY A 32 -18.61 -5.86 30.34
CA GLY A 32 -17.47 -5.35 29.61
C GLY A 32 -16.67 -6.59 29.27
N ALA A 33 -16.62 -6.93 27.99
CA ALA A 33 -15.69 -7.91 27.46
C ALA A 33 -14.27 -7.40 27.76
N GLY A 34 -13.81 -7.66 28.97
CA GLY A 34 -12.43 -7.48 29.40
C GLY A 34 -11.61 -8.57 28.74
N GLY A 35 -11.33 -8.39 27.44
CA GLY A 35 -10.27 -9.17 26.80
C GLY A 35 -8.98 -8.86 27.54
N SER A 36 -8.45 -9.85 28.26
CA SER A 36 -7.11 -9.77 28.85
C SER A 36 -6.13 -9.29 27.78
N SER A 37 -5.38 -8.22 28.07
CA SER A 37 -4.40 -7.68 27.11
C SER A 37 -3.47 -8.81 26.64
N PRO A 38 -3.26 -8.98 25.33
CA PRO A 38 -2.45 -10.05 24.78
C PRO A 38 -0.97 -9.94 25.18
N CYS A 39 -0.57 -8.90 25.91
CA CYS A 39 0.78 -8.66 26.41
C CYS A 39 1.05 -9.25 27.80
N TRP A 40 0.05 -9.87 28.43
CA TRP A 40 0.19 -10.48 29.74
C TRP A 40 -0.27 -11.92 29.70
N ASP A 41 0.44 -12.80 30.40
CA ASP A 41 -0.01 -14.17 30.61
C ASP A 41 -1.13 -14.23 31.69
N PRO A 42 -1.82 -15.37 31.87
CA PRO A 42 -2.84 -15.51 32.91
C PRO A 42 -2.32 -15.36 34.35
N ARG A 43 -1.00 -15.38 34.56
CA ARG A 43 -0.32 -15.22 35.86
C ARG A 43 0.12 -13.77 36.10
N GLY A 44 -0.15 -12.85 35.16
CA GLY A 44 0.26 -11.45 35.22
C GLY A 44 1.73 -11.19 34.89
N GLN A 45 2.43 -12.13 34.25
CA GLN A 45 3.77 -11.90 33.72
C GLN A 45 3.71 -11.23 32.34
N PRO A 46 4.60 -10.26 32.07
CA PRO A 46 4.68 -9.63 30.75
C PRO A 46 5.19 -10.63 29.71
N ARG A 47 4.57 -10.62 28.54
CA ARG A 47 4.98 -11.42 27.37
C ARG A 47 5.03 -10.54 26.13
N ARG A 48 5.83 -10.94 25.13
CA ARG A 48 5.85 -10.26 23.82
C ARG A 48 4.46 -10.32 23.20
N CYS A 49 3.97 -9.17 22.79
CA CYS A 49 2.75 -9.01 22.02
C CYS A 49 3.06 -8.19 20.78
N MET A 50 2.41 -8.54 19.67
CA MET A 50 2.51 -7.80 18.42
C MET A 50 1.09 -7.39 18.02
N PRO A 51 0.94 -6.25 17.32
CA PRO A 51 -0.36 -5.90 16.74
C PRO A 51 -0.80 -6.99 15.76
N VAL A 52 -2.11 -7.03 15.49
CA VAL A 52 -2.64 -7.91 14.46
C VAL A 52 -2.12 -7.51 13.08
N PHE A 53 -1.95 -8.50 12.21
CA PHE A 53 -1.61 -8.25 10.81
C PHE A 53 -2.78 -7.54 10.12
N GLU A 54 -2.52 -6.41 9.47
CA GLU A 54 -3.52 -5.60 8.79
C GLU A 54 -3.00 -5.11 7.43
N ASN A 55 -3.90 -4.87 6.47
CA ASN A 55 -3.55 -4.10 5.27
C ASN A 55 -3.43 -2.62 5.67
N ALA A 56 -2.19 -2.13 5.74
CA ALA A 56 -1.88 -0.75 6.12
C ALA A 56 -2.36 0.30 5.09
N ALA A 57 -2.55 -0.11 3.83
CA ALA A 57 -2.96 0.74 2.72
C ALA A 57 -4.48 0.96 2.67
N PHE A 58 -5.28 0.01 3.19
CA PHE A 58 -6.73 0.05 3.09
C PHE A 58 -7.34 1.35 3.63
N GLY A 59 -8.19 2.00 2.81
CA GLY A 59 -8.87 3.25 3.12
C GLY A 59 -7.95 4.47 3.25
N ARG A 60 -6.66 4.36 2.93
CA ARG A 60 -5.71 5.48 2.98
C ARG A 60 -5.76 6.31 1.71
N ALA A 61 -5.58 7.62 1.86
CA ALA A 61 -5.43 8.51 0.72
C ALA A 61 -4.10 8.23 0.00
N VAL A 62 -4.18 8.06 -1.31
CA VAL A 62 -3.03 7.84 -2.19
C VAL A 62 -2.87 9.04 -3.11
N ARG A 63 -1.63 9.48 -3.31
CA ARG A 63 -1.28 10.57 -4.22
C ARG A 63 -0.65 9.99 -5.47
N ALA A 64 -1.34 10.10 -6.61
CA ALA A 64 -0.76 9.79 -7.91
C ALA A 64 -0.25 11.08 -8.60
N SER A 65 0.90 11.01 -9.28
CA SER A 65 1.43 12.14 -10.06
C SER A 65 0.65 12.39 -11.35
N ASN A 66 -0.05 11.37 -11.84
CA ASN A 66 -0.86 11.40 -13.03
C ASN A 66 -2.17 10.64 -12.80
N THR A 67 -3.26 11.04 -13.44
CA THR A 67 -4.56 10.35 -13.40
C THR A 67 -5.33 10.76 -14.65
N CYS A 68 -6.01 9.82 -15.30
CA CYS A 68 -6.80 10.12 -16.50
C CYS A 68 -8.04 10.96 -16.21
N GLY A 69 -8.60 11.57 -17.27
CA GLY A 69 -9.91 12.23 -17.22
C GLY A 69 -9.90 13.75 -17.08
N SER A 70 -8.73 14.41 -17.16
CA SER A 70 -8.61 15.88 -17.19
C SER A 70 -7.46 16.34 -18.10
N PRO A 71 -7.72 16.64 -19.39
CA PRO A 71 -9.03 16.57 -20.06
C PRO A 71 -9.52 15.11 -20.23
N PRO A 72 -10.84 14.90 -20.44
CA PRO A 72 -11.37 13.58 -20.74
C PRO A 72 -10.69 12.96 -21.96
N GLU A 73 -10.36 11.67 -21.89
CA GLU A 73 -9.65 10.94 -22.94
C GLU A 73 -10.27 9.57 -23.20
N ASP A 74 -10.09 9.06 -24.42
CA ASP A 74 -10.45 7.69 -24.76
C ASP A 74 -9.23 6.78 -24.60
N TYR A 75 -9.43 5.63 -23.94
CA TYR A 75 -8.42 4.59 -23.76
C TYR A 75 -8.94 3.27 -24.32
N CYS A 76 -8.06 2.49 -24.94
CA CYS A 76 -8.44 1.23 -25.56
C CYS A 76 -7.72 0.06 -24.90
N LEU A 77 -8.46 -1.00 -24.57
CA LEU A 77 -7.90 -2.21 -24.00
C LEU A 77 -7.32 -3.08 -25.13
N HIS A 78 -6.03 -3.44 -25.02
CA HIS A 78 -5.41 -4.43 -25.90
C HIS A 78 -5.88 -5.83 -25.50
N MET A 79 -7.04 -6.23 -26.03
CA MET A 79 -7.53 -7.61 -25.96
C MET A 79 -6.78 -8.41 -27.03
N GLY A 80 -5.90 -9.32 -26.64
CA GLY A 80 -4.94 -10.04 -27.49
C GLY A 80 -5.52 -11.01 -28.54
N ALA A 81 -6.58 -10.63 -29.26
CA ALA A 81 -7.10 -11.36 -30.40
C ALA A 81 -7.11 -10.47 -31.64
N GLN A 82 -6.52 -10.98 -32.73
CA GLN A 82 -6.42 -10.37 -34.07
C GLN A 82 -7.76 -9.92 -34.69
N HIS A 83 -8.89 -10.13 -34.02
CA HIS A 83 -10.26 -9.85 -34.48
C HIS A 83 -11.16 -9.22 -33.40
N ALA A 84 -10.63 -8.84 -32.24
CA ALA A 84 -11.42 -8.08 -31.26
C ALA A 84 -11.33 -6.60 -31.62
N SER A 85 -12.44 -6.00 -32.02
CA SER A 85 -12.57 -4.54 -32.08
C SER A 85 -12.02 -3.96 -30.78
N ALA A 86 -11.03 -3.05 -30.88
CA ALA A 86 -10.48 -2.37 -29.72
C ALA A 86 -11.64 -1.80 -28.89
N LEU A 87 -11.90 -2.39 -27.72
CA LEU A 87 -12.91 -1.90 -26.81
C LEU A 87 -12.33 -0.63 -26.18
N CYS A 88 -12.70 0.49 -26.76
CA CYS A 88 -12.31 1.80 -26.28
C CYS A 88 -13.38 2.33 -25.33
N HIS A 89 -12.91 2.80 -24.18
CA HIS A 89 -13.71 3.42 -23.14
C HIS A 89 -13.23 4.86 -22.95
N ARG A 90 -14.08 5.68 -22.34
CA ARG A 90 -13.76 7.08 -22.05
C ARG A 90 -13.47 7.23 -20.57
N CYS A 91 -12.30 7.77 -20.23
CA CYS A 91 -12.00 8.23 -18.88
C CYS A 91 -12.37 9.71 -18.75
N ASP A 92 -13.20 10.02 -17.76
CA ASP A 92 -13.67 11.37 -17.49
C ASP A 92 -13.72 11.59 -15.97
N ALA A 93 -12.91 12.54 -15.47
CA ALA A 93 -12.83 12.80 -14.04
C ALA A 93 -14.12 13.41 -13.46
N THR A 94 -15.00 13.94 -14.33
CA THR A 94 -16.27 14.54 -13.93
C THR A 94 -17.44 13.55 -13.85
N ASP A 95 -17.32 12.37 -14.48
CA ASP A 95 -18.34 11.31 -14.46
C ASP A 95 -18.02 10.26 -13.38
N PRO A 96 -18.85 10.12 -12.33
CA PRO A 96 -18.66 9.12 -11.25
C PRO A 96 -18.62 7.65 -11.72
N ARG A 97 -19.02 7.33 -12.94
CA ARG A 97 -18.94 5.96 -13.49
C ARG A 97 -17.73 5.72 -14.39
N ARG A 98 -16.99 6.77 -14.73
CA ARG A 98 -15.88 6.74 -15.70
C ARG A 98 -14.60 7.40 -15.18
N HIS A 99 -14.60 7.85 -13.93
CA HIS A 99 -13.41 8.36 -13.27
C HIS A 99 -12.60 7.19 -12.70
N HIS A 100 -11.27 7.33 -12.76
CA HIS A 100 -10.32 6.32 -12.26
C HIS A 100 -9.33 6.96 -11.28
N ASN A 101 -9.86 7.56 -10.21
CA ASN A 101 -9.07 8.34 -9.26
C ASN A 101 -8.20 7.45 -8.35
N ALA A 102 -7.15 8.05 -7.77
CA ALA A 102 -6.20 7.33 -6.90
C ALA A 102 -6.85 6.74 -5.63
N SER A 103 -8.05 7.18 -5.24
CA SER A 103 -8.82 6.58 -4.14
C SER A 103 -9.22 5.12 -4.42
N LEU A 104 -9.32 4.72 -5.70
CA LEU A 104 -9.65 3.36 -6.12
C LEU A 104 -8.46 2.39 -6.01
N LEU A 105 -7.29 2.87 -5.56
CA LEU A 105 -6.14 2.00 -5.27
C LEU A 105 -6.33 1.24 -3.94
N THR A 106 -6.99 1.85 -2.96
CA THR A 106 -7.01 1.40 -1.56
C THR A 106 -8.42 1.16 -1.04
N ASP A 107 -9.41 1.12 -1.92
CA ASP A 107 -10.79 0.81 -1.60
C ASP A 107 -11.01 -0.69 -1.36
N PHE A 108 -12.26 -1.07 -1.12
CA PHE A 108 -12.60 -2.47 -0.93
C PHE A 108 -12.57 -3.21 -2.26
N HIS A 109 -11.63 -4.15 -2.38
CA HIS A 109 -11.51 -4.98 -3.57
C HIS A 109 -12.58 -6.07 -3.62
N SER A 110 -13.41 -6.06 -4.66
CA SER A 110 -14.29 -7.17 -5.05
C SER A 110 -13.82 -7.77 -6.37
N GLN A 111 -13.91 -9.10 -6.50
CA GLN A 111 -13.61 -9.77 -7.78
C GLN A 111 -14.70 -9.52 -8.83
N GLU A 112 -15.95 -9.37 -8.39
CA GLU A 112 -17.10 -9.17 -9.27
C GLU A 112 -17.22 -7.70 -9.71
N GLU A 113 -16.90 -6.77 -8.82
CA GLU A 113 -16.96 -5.31 -9.06
C GLU A 113 -15.57 -4.70 -8.82
N SER A 114 -14.63 -4.97 -9.74
CA SER A 114 -13.26 -4.45 -9.62
C SER A 114 -13.22 -2.96 -9.97
N THR A 115 -12.70 -2.17 -9.05
CA THR A 115 -12.31 -0.77 -9.24
C THR A 115 -10.81 -0.68 -9.51
N TRP A 116 -10.36 0.39 -10.17
CA TRP A 116 -8.94 0.65 -10.40
C TRP A 116 -8.67 2.15 -10.61
N TRP A 117 -7.46 2.57 -10.25
CA TRP A 117 -6.90 3.85 -10.69
C TRP A 117 -6.25 3.68 -12.07
N GLN A 118 -6.23 4.75 -12.87
CA GLN A 118 -5.66 4.73 -14.21
C GLN A 118 -4.88 6.03 -14.53
N SER A 119 -3.68 5.86 -15.08
CA SER A 119 -2.92 6.94 -15.71
C SER A 119 -3.47 7.33 -17.08
N GLN A 120 -3.08 8.51 -17.55
CA GLN A 120 -3.31 8.92 -18.93
C GLN A 120 -2.63 7.99 -19.94
N SER A 121 -3.10 8.00 -21.18
CA SER A 121 -2.52 7.25 -22.29
C SER A 121 -1.10 7.72 -22.65
N MET A 122 -0.41 6.89 -23.42
CA MET A 122 0.79 7.30 -24.17
C MET A 122 0.53 8.50 -25.09
N ALA A 123 -0.71 8.75 -25.52
CA ALA A 123 -1.05 9.93 -26.33
C ALA A 123 -0.84 11.25 -25.54
N PHE A 124 -0.89 11.19 -24.20
CA PHE A 124 -0.55 12.30 -23.31
C PHE A 124 0.92 12.27 -22.83
N GLY A 125 1.77 11.47 -23.49
CA GLY A 125 3.21 11.43 -23.21
C GLY A 125 3.58 10.65 -21.95
N ILE A 126 2.68 9.83 -21.41
CA ILE A 126 2.99 8.86 -20.35
C ILE A 126 3.70 7.66 -20.97
N GLN A 127 4.97 7.88 -21.33
CA GLN A 127 5.91 6.88 -21.86
C GLN A 127 7.32 7.25 -21.43
N HIS A 128 8.25 6.28 -21.35
CA HIS A 128 9.66 6.55 -21.08
C HIS A 128 10.17 7.73 -21.93
N PRO A 129 10.85 8.73 -21.32
CA PRO A 129 11.40 8.74 -19.95
C PRO A 129 10.47 9.25 -18.85
N ASN A 130 9.22 9.62 -19.15
CA ASN A 130 8.28 10.10 -18.15
C ASN A 130 7.77 8.95 -17.30
N SER A 131 7.76 9.11 -15.97
CA SER A 131 7.29 8.11 -15.01
C SER A 131 6.05 8.57 -14.24
N VAL A 132 5.30 7.61 -13.72
CA VAL A 132 4.11 7.87 -12.88
C VAL A 132 4.39 7.40 -11.47
N ASN A 133 4.23 8.30 -10.51
CA ASN A 133 4.49 8.04 -9.10
C ASN A 133 3.18 7.91 -8.34
N ILE A 134 3.07 6.86 -7.53
CA ILE A 134 1.97 6.63 -6.60
C ILE A 134 2.56 6.66 -5.20
N THR A 135 2.14 7.60 -4.36
CA THR A 135 2.66 7.75 -2.99
C THR A 135 1.56 7.47 -1.98
N LEU A 136 1.83 6.55 -1.07
CA LEU A 136 0.95 6.14 0.01
C LEU A 136 1.56 6.56 1.36
N HIS A 137 0.87 7.46 2.06
CA HIS A 137 1.23 7.88 3.40
C HIS A 137 0.51 7.01 4.44
N LEU A 138 1.27 6.23 5.22
CA LEU A 138 0.70 5.32 6.22
C LEU A 138 0.32 6.02 7.53
N GLY A 139 0.90 7.19 7.80
CA GLY A 139 0.61 8.04 8.97
C GLY A 139 1.11 7.50 10.32
N LYS A 140 1.61 6.26 10.35
CA LYS A 140 2.38 5.68 11.46
C LYS A 140 3.43 4.75 10.89
N ALA A 141 4.33 4.33 11.76
CA ALA A 141 5.27 3.28 11.45
C ALA A 141 4.62 1.91 11.26
N TYR A 142 5.10 1.16 10.28
CA TYR A 142 4.70 -0.22 10.05
C TYR A 142 5.92 -1.11 9.82
N GLU A 143 5.81 -2.36 10.23
CA GLU A 143 6.72 -3.42 9.81
C GLU A 143 6.06 -4.16 8.64
N ILE A 144 6.53 -3.88 7.43
CA ILE A 144 5.90 -4.38 6.20
C ILE A 144 6.41 -5.78 5.89
N THR A 145 5.50 -6.75 5.81
CA THR A 145 5.82 -8.12 5.40
C THR A 145 5.86 -8.27 3.88
N TYR A 146 4.87 -7.69 3.20
CA TYR A 146 4.79 -7.71 1.74
C TYR A 146 4.07 -6.47 1.21
N VAL A 147 4.22 -6.25 -0.09
CA VAL A 147 3.45 -5.30 -0.88
C VAL A 147 2.86 -6.05 -2.05
N ARG A 148 1.57 -5.88 -2.32
CA ARG A 148 0.93 -6.48 -3.48
C ARG A 148 0.31 -5.44 -4.40
N LEU A 149 0.61 -5.54 -5.69
CA LEU A 149 0.04 -4.71 -6.75
C LEU A 149 -0.75 -5.60 -7.69
N LYS A 150 -2.04 -5.27 -7.88
CA LYS A 150 -2.89 -5.90 -8.89
C LYS A 150 -3.10 -4.93 -10.03
N PHE A 151 -2.69 -5.31 -11.23
CA PHE A 151 -2.81 -4.50 -12.42
C PHE A 151 -4.08 -4.85 -13.19
N HIS A 152 -4.83 -3.81 -13.59
CA HIS A 152 -5.99 -4.00 -14.46
C HIS A 152 -5.59 -4.08 -15.94
N THR A 153 -4.43 -3.52 -16.28
CA THR A 153 -3.75 -3.61 -17.58
C THR A 153 -2.63 -4.67 -17.52
N SER A 154 -1.88 -4.82 -18.62
CA SER A 154 -0.59 -5.49 -18.56
C SER A 154 0.33 -4.78 -17.54
N ARG A 155 1.21 -5.57 -16.93
CA ARG A 155 2.23 -5.05 -16.01
C ARG A 155 3.20 -4.14 -16.78
N PRO A 156 3.74 -3.09 -16.16
CA PRO A 156 4.79 -2.27 -16.78
C PRO A 156 6.05 -3.11 -17.02
N GLU A 157 6.80 -2.83 -18.09
CA GLU A 157 8.10 -3.48 -18.32
C GLU A 157 9.11 -3.11 -17.24
N SER A 158 9.03 -1.90 -16.66
CA SER A 158 9.88 -1.49 -15.54
C SER A 158 9.10 -0.73 -14.46
N PHE A 159 9.33 -1.05 -13.20
CA PHE A 159 8.88 -0.24 -12.07
C PHE A 159 9.72 -0.48 -10.83
N ALA A 160 9.64 0.46 -9.90
CA ALA A 160 10.42 0.45 -8.68
C ALA A 160 9.55 0.75 -7.47
N ILE A 161 9.85 0.05 -6.38
CA ILE A 161 9.25 0.23 -5.07
C ILE A 161 10.24 1.01 -4.21
N TYR A 162 9.80 2.13 -3.66
CA TYR A 162 10.56 2.92 -2.70
C TYR A 162 9.86 2.95 -1.34
N LYS A 163 10.69 3.11 -0.32
CA LYS A 163 10.26 3.26 1.06
C LYS A 163 10.94 4.45 1.71
N ARG A 164 10.35 4.92 2.80
CA ARG A 164 10.90 6.00 3.61
C ARG A 164 10.63 5.71 5.07
N SER A 165 11.67 5.77 5.91
CA SER A 165 11.55 5.39 7.32
C SER A 165 10.96 6.48 8.24
N HIS A 166 10.71 7.69 7.74
CA HIS A 166 10.09 8.80 8.48
C HIS A 166 9.70 9.92 7.52
N ALA A 167 8.77 10.78 7.91
CA ALA A 167 8.17 11.81 7.05
C ALA A 167 9.13 12.88 6.49
N GLU A 168 10.37 12.96 6.98
CA GLU A 168 11.40 13.88 6.46
C GLU A 168 12.65 13.15 5.92
N GLY A 169 12.63 11.82 5.84
CA GLY A 169 13.78 11.02 5.40
C GLY A 169 14.02 11.02 3.88
N PRO A 170 15.07 10.39 3.38
CA PRO A 170 15.20 10.10 1.96
C PRO A 170 14.31 8.92 1.56
N TRP A 171 13.81 8.93 0.32
CA TRP A 171 13.27 7.75 -0.32
C TRP A 171 14.41 6.77 -0.62
N VAL A 172 14.32 5.56 -0.08
CA VAL A 172 15.29 4.50 -0.33
C VAL A 172 14.64 3.38 -1.16
N PRO A 173 15.36 2.82 -2.14
CA PRO A 173 14.81 1.76 -2.96
C PRO A 173 14.57 0.50 -2.13
N PHE A 174 13.47 -0.19 -2.41
CA PHE A 174 13.10 -1.42 -1.74
C PHE A 174 13.21 -2.62 -2.69
N GLN A 175 12.70 -2.47 -3.91
CA GLN A 175 12.71 -3.51 -4.95
C GLN A 175 12.60 -2.86 -6.34
N PHE A 176 13.28 -3.45 -7.32
CA PHE A 176 13.17 -3.11 -8.73
C PHE A 176 12.60 -4.29 -9.51
N TYR A 177 11.78 -3.97 -10.51
CA TYR A 177 11.31 -4.92 -11.52
C TYR A 177 11.60 -4.34 -12.88
N SER A 178 12.30 -5.09 -13.73
CA SER A 178 12.62 -4.67 -15.10
C SER A 178 13.09 -5.87 -15.93
N ALA A 179 12.64 -5.97 -17.18
CA ALA A 179 13.24 -6.93 -18.12
C ALA A 179 14.69 -6.54 -18.48
N SER A 180 15.04 -5.27 -18.26
CA SER A 180 16.31 -4.67 -18.60
C SER A 180 17.03 -4.05 -17.38
N CYS A 181 16.99 -4.74 -16.22
CA CYS A 181 17.57 -4.33 -14.94
C CYS A 181 18.93 -3.61 -15.01
N GLN A 182 19.87 -4.14 -15.80
CA GLN A 182 21.22 -3.57 -15.91
C GLN A 182 21.22 -2.24 -16.67
N LYS A 183 20.38 -2.09 -17.69
CA LYS A 183 20.27 -0.88 -18.51
C LYS A 183 19.46 0.19 -17.81
N THR A 184 18.37 -0.19 -17.14
CA THR A 184 17.41 0.74 -16.53
C THR A 184 17.85 1.20 -15.14
N TYR A 185 18.25 0.26 -14.29
CA TYR A 185 18.58 0.54 -12.88
C TYR A 185 20.05 0.31 -12.53
N GLY A 186 20.89 -0.13 -13.47
CA GLY A 186 22.28 -0.46 -13.20
C GLY A 186 22.45 -1.64 -12.24
N LYS A 187 21.43 -2.51 -12.13
CA LYS A 187 21.39 -3.65 -11.21
C LYS A 187 21.51 -4.98 -11.96
N GLN A 188 22.21 -5.94 -11.35
CA GLN A 188 22.22 -7.30 -11.89
C GLN A 188 20.88 -7.99 -11.60
N PRO A 189 20.27 -8.64 -12.60
CA PRO A 189 19.06 -9.44 -12.37
C PRO A 189 19.40 -10.67 -11.54
N ARG A 190 18.43 -11.14 -10.74
CA ARG A 190 18.51 -12.41 -9.97
C ARG A 190 19.73 -12.49 -9.04
N GLN A 191 20.12 -11.36 -8.47
CA GLN A 191 21.16 -11.31 -7.44
C GLN A 191 20.70 -12.11 -6.21
N TYR A 192 21.62 -12.89 -5.63
CA TYR A 192 21.43 -13.55 -4.34
C TYR A 192 22.41 -12.96 -3.32
N LEU A 193 22.01 -12.92 -2.05
CA LEU A 193 22.88 -12.50 -0.96
C LEU A 193 23.54 -13.70 -0.30
N ARG A 194 24.82 -13.55 0.01
CA ARG A 194 25.57 -14.48 0.87
C ARG A 194 25.43 -14.05 2.34
N PRO A 195 25.50 -15.00 3.29
CA PRO A 195 25.53 -14.65 4.70
C PRO A 195 26.67 -13.67 5.01
N GLY A 196 26.35 -12.56 5.68
CA GLY A 196 27.30 -11.50 6.04
C GLY A 196 27.38 -10.32 5.04
N GLU A 197 26.70 -10.41 3.89
CA GLU A 197 26.50 -9.26 3.00
C GLU A 197 25.38 -8.35 3.53
N ASP A 198 25.30 -7.13 2.98
CA ASP A 198 24.26 -6.18 3.35
C ASP A 198 22.87 -6.67 2.91
N GLU A 199 22.05 -7.03 3.89
CA GLU A 199 20.69 -7.52 3.65
C GLU A 199 19.67 -6.41 3.37
N GLN A 200 20.06 -5.13 3.44
CA GLN A 200 19.17 -4.00 3.14
C GLN A 200 19.17 -3.59 1.66
N VAL A 201 19.99 -4.24 0.83
CA VAL A 201 20.11 -3.88 -0.60
C VAL A 201 18.84 -4.21 -1.39
N ALA A 202 18.41 -3.29 -2.25
CA ALA A 202 17.30 -3.54 -3.18
C ALA A 202 17.76 -4.39 -4.38
N PHE A 203 17.03 -5.47 -4.65
CA PHE A 203 17.26 -6.34 -5.81
C PHE A 203 16.53 -5.85 -7.05
N CYS A 204 16.90 -6.42 -8.20
CA CYS A 204 16.15 -6.28 -9.44
C CYS A 204 15.75 -7.66 -9.98
N SER A 205 14.47 -7.84 -10.32
CA SER A 205 13.93 -9.08 -10.88
C SER A 205 13.25 -8.82 -12.23
N ASP A 206 13.45 -9.74 -13.18
CA ASP A 206 12.83 -9.75 -14.49
C ASP A 206 11.48 -10.49 -14.51
N GLU A 207 11.19 -11.30 -13.49
CA GLU A 207 10.07 -12.28 -13.45
C GLU A 207 8.67 -11.69 -13.67
N PHE A 208 8.46 -10.42 -13.28
CA PHE A 208 7.16 -9.76 -13.37
C PHE A 208 7.09 -8.69 -14.46
N SER A 209 8.09 -8.65 -15.35
CA SER A 209 8.25 -7.63 -16.39
C SER A 209 7.64 -8.03 -17.74
N ASP A 210 7.16 -9.28 -17.85
CA ASP A 210 6.46 -9.74 -19.04
C ASP A 210 5.05 -9.13 -19.15
N ILE A 211 4.65 -8.81 -20.39
CA ILE A 211 3.34 -8.22 -20.72
C ILE A 211 2.15 -9.12 -20.35
N SER A 212 2.37 -10.42 -20.18
CA SER A 212 1.33 -11.38 -19.77
C SER A 212 1.17 -11.42 -18.25
N PRO A 213 -0.05 -11.48 -17.71
CA PRO A 213 -1.33 -11.42 -18.41
C PRO A 213 -1.67 -9.97 -18.81
N LEU A 214 -2.46 -9.80 -19.88
CA LEU A 214 -2.90 -8.50 -20.38
C LEU A 214 -3.88 -7.78 -19.44
N SER A 215 -4.41 -8.49 -18.45
CA SER A 215 -5.22 -7.95 -17.36
C SER A 215 -5.13 -8.88 -16.14
N GLY A 216 -5.28 -8.32 -14.94
CA GLY A 216 -5.23 -9.07 -13.69
C GLY A 216 -3.82 -9.50 -13.29
N GLY A 217 -2.78 -8.89 -13.87
CA GLY A 217 -1.39 -9.14 -13.50
C GLY A 217 -1.19 -8.85 -12.02
N ASN A 218 -0.58 -9.77 -11.28
CA ASN A 218 -0.37 -9.61 -9.85
C ASN A 218 1.12 -9.68 -9.54
N VAL A 219 1.63 -8.67 -8.83
CA VAL A 219 3.00 -8.63 -8.36
C VAL A 219 2.99 -8.55 -6.86
N ALA A 220 3.64 -9.51 -6.21
CA ALA A 220 3.82 -9.52 -4.76
C ALA A 220 5.32 -9.40 -4.47
N PHE A 221 5.67 -8.40 -3.70
CA PHE A 221 7.02 -8.19 -3.19
C PHE A 221 7.04 -8.59 -1.71
N SER A 222 7.87 -9.55 -1.33
CA SER A 222 8.09 -9.95 0.06
C SER A 222 9.40 -9.38 0.59
N THR A 223 9.37 -8.74 1.76
CA THR A 223 10.52 -7.98 2.29
C THR A 223 11.67 -8.88 2.76
N LEU A 224 11.35 -10.11 3.14
CA LEU A 224 12.28 -11.11 3.65
C LEU A 224 12.75 -12.11 2.58
N GLU A 225 12.18 -12.05 1.38
CA GLU A 225 12.54 -12.97 0.30
C GLU A 225 13.99 -12.76 -0.16
N GLY A 226 14.73 -13.87 -0.29
CA GLY A 226 16.15 -13.84 -0.65
C GLY A 226 17.08 -13.26 0.42
N ARG A 227 16.60 -13.00 1.65
CA ARG A 227 17.40 -12.52 2.78
C ARG A 227 17.89 -13.68 3.65
N PRO A 228 19.22 -13.89 3.81
CA PRO A 228 19.74 -14.98 4.62
C PRO A 228 19.21 -14.96 6.05
N SER A 229 19.10 -13.80 6.70
CA SER A 229 18.64 -13.71 8.10
C SER A 229 17.12 -13.78 8.28
N ALA A 230 16.34 -14.05 7.23
CA ALA A 230 14.87 -14.14 7.30
C ALA A 230 14.37 -15.16 8.35
N TYR A 231 15.05 -16.31 8.48
CA TYR A 231 14.69 -17.34 9.45
C TYR A 231 14.98 -16.94 10.90
N ASN A 232 15.87 -15.97 11.11
CA ASN A 232 16.21 -15.41 12.41
C ASN A 232 15.89 -13.91 12.45
N PHE A 233 14.71 -13.53 11.96
CA PHE A 233 14.29 -12.15 11.88
C PHE A 233 14.34 -11.46 13.25
N ASP A 234 13.86 -12.12 14.31
CA ASP A 234 13.84 -11.60 15.69
C ASP A 234 15.25 -11.29 16.24
N GLY A 235 16.28 -11.95 15.72
CA GLY A 235 17.68 -11.74 16.08
C GLY A 235 18.46 -10.82 15.12
N SER A 236 17.82 -10.28 14.08
CA SER A 236 18.48 -9.47 13.04
C SER A 236 18.02 -8.00 13.06
N PRO A 237 18.74 -7.10 13.77
CA PRO A 237 18.44 -5.68 13.77
C PRO A 237 18.49 -5.03 12.37
N ALA A 238 19.26 -5.61 11.44
CA ALA A 238 19.37 -5.12 10.08
C ALA A 238 18.05 -5.27 9.30
N LEU A 239 17.29 -6.34 9.55
CA LEU A 239 15.98 -6.55 8.95
C LEU A 239 14.86 -5.85 9.75
N GLN A 240 15.06 -5.64 11.05
CA GLN A 240 14.20 -4.85 11.93
C GLN A 240 14.51 -3.35 11.81
N VAL A 241 14.25 -2.76 10.65
CA VAL A 241 14.42 -1.30 10.47
C VAL A 241 13.42 -0.55 11.36
N PRO A 242 13.81 0.54 12.05
CA PRO A 242 12.99 1.20 13.05
C PRO A 242 11.65 1.72 12.51
N PRO A 243 10.63 1.76 13.39
CA PRO A 243 9.29 2.19 13.03
C PRO A 243 9.23 3.64 12.53
N GLY A 244 8.90 3.82 11.25
CA GLY A 244 8.33 5.02 10.65
C GLY A 244 8.19 4.76 9.16
N TRP A 245 7.04 5.03 8.53
CA TRP A 245 6.86 4.62 7.13
C TRP A 245 6.00 5.57 6.30
N GLU A 246 6.53 5.92 5.12
CA GLU A 246 5.81 6.41 3.94
C GLU A 246 6.28 5.56 2.74
N GLY A 247 5.37 5.14 1.86
CA GLY A 247 5.66 4.31 0.68
C GLY A 247 5.45 5.10 -0.62
N ALA A 248 6.34 4.96 -1.60
CA ALA A 248 6.17 5.53 -2.93
C ALA A 248 6.53 4.48 -3.97
N TRP A 249 5.67 4.35 -4.97
CA TRP A 249 5.80 3.48 -6.11
C TRP A 249 6.11 4.36 -7.29
N CYS A 250 7.23 4.14 -7.97
CA CYS A 250 7.51 4.80 -9.23
C CYS A 250 7.34 3.75 -10.32
N MET A 251 6.32 3.90 -11.16
CA MET A 251 6.16 3.08 -12.35
C MET A 251 6.84 3.79 -13.52
N GLU A 252 7.72 3.08 -14.22
CA GLU A 252 8.40 3.57 -15.41
C GLU A 252 7.72 2.96 -16.66
N PRO A 253 6.98 3.76 -17.42
CA PRO A 253 6.37 3.33 -18.66
C PRO A 253 7.38 2.84 -19.69
N TRP A 254 7.43 1.55 -19.97
CA TRP A 254 8.08 1.02 -21.17
C TRP A 254 7.09 0.06 -21.86
N ASP A 255 6.82 0.39 -23.14
CA ASP A 255 5.90 -0.21 -24.13
C ASP A 255 4.42 -0.52 -23.80
N GLN A 256 3.56 0.04 -24.68
CA GLN A 256 2.18 -0.33 -25.07
C GLN A 256 1.04 -0.42 -24.03
N GLY A 257 1.02 0.41 -22.98
CA GLY A 257 -0.14 0.39 -22.06
C GLY A 257 -0.38 1.63 -21.25
N HIS A 258 -1.65 1.88 -20.95
CA HIS A 258 -2.05 2.61 -19.76
C HIS A 258 -1.64 1.80 -18.53
N TYR A 259 -1.30 2.46 -17.42
CA TYR A 259 -0.97 1.77 -16.18
C TYR A 259 -2.14 1.89 -15.21
N CYS A 260 -2.74 0.75 -14.90
CA CYS A 260 -3.79 0.66 -13.91
C CYS A 260 -3.36 -0.27 -12.79
N THR A 261 -3.43 0.19 -11.55
CA THR A 261 -3.04 -0.62 -10.39
C THR A 261 -4.08 -0.50 -9.27
N GLN A 262 -4.08 -1.51 -8.40
CA GLN A 262 -4.76 -1.55 -7.12
C GLN A 262 -3.75 -2.03 -6.06
N LEU A 263 -3.75 -1.37 -4.90
CA LEU A 263 -2.86 -1.65 -3.77
C LEU A 263 -3.56 -2.66 -2.83
N GLY A 264 -2.95 -3.84 -2.69
CA GLY A 264 -3.42 -4.92 -1.82
C GLY A 264 -2.52 -5.17 -0.62
#